data_AF-A2R9K6-F1
#
_entry.id   AF-A2R9K6-F1
#
_cell.length_a   1.000
_cell.length_b   1.000
_cell.length_c   1.000
_cell.angle_alpha   90.00
_cell.angle_beta   90.00
_cell.angle_gamma   90.00
#
_symmetry.space_group_name_H-M   'P 1'
#
loop_
_entity.id
_entity.type
_entity.pdbx_description
1 polymer ?
#
loop_
_entity_poly.entity_id
_entity_poly.type
_entity_poly.pdbx_seq_one_letter_code
_entity_poly.pdbx_strand_id
1 'polypeptide(L)'
;MPPPQQATSSTTTPACDEQTQKEKKLSTLRASIASLQSQITEIESQIAQTKAKLKNDPSTTVKRHIRLLHEYNEIKDIAQGLMGLIADARGVRQVDVQREYEVDDGD
;
A
#
# COMPACT_ATOMS: atom_id res chain seq x y z
N MET A 1 28.65 -59.89 -56.60
CA MET A 1 28.75 -58.50 -57.06
C MET A 1 27.55 -57.73 -56.48
N PRO A 2 27.74 -56.63 -55.73
CA PRO A 2 26.70 -55.64 -55.37
C PRO A 2 26.60 -54.56 -56.48
N PRO A 3 25.97 -53.36 -56.33
CA PRO A 3 25.03 -52.78 -55.34
C PRO A 3 23.66 -52.45 -56.04
N PRO A 4 22.89 -51.33 -55.88
CA PRO A 4 22.79 -50.28 -54.84
C PRO A 4 21.34 -49.85 -54.37
N GLN A 5 21.30 -49.29 -53.16
CA GLN A 5 20.53 -48.13 -52.62
C GLN A 5 19.16 -47.69 -53.20
N GLN A 6 18.17 -47.52 -52.30
CA GLN A 6 17.55 -46.20 -52.03
C GLN A 6 16.81 -46.14 -50.68
N ALA A 7 16.61 -44.93 -50.16
CA ALA A 7 16.12 -44.65 -48.80
C ALA A 7 14.59 -44.46 -48.74
N THR A 8 14.00 -44.66 -47.55
CA THR A 8 12.77 -43.96 -47.14
C THR A 8 12.81 -43.56 -45.66
N SER A 9 12.38 -42.32 -45.41
CA SER A 9 12.35 -41.64 -44.12
C SER A 9 11.07 -41.93 -43.33
N SER A 10 11.16 -41.89 -41.99
CA SER A 10 10.03 -41.70 -41.05
C SER A 10 10.62 -41.38 -39.67
N THR A 11 10.67 -40.14 -39.16
CA THR A 11 9.62 -39.12 -38.96
C THR A 11 8.45 -39.61 -38.10
N THR A 12 8.70 -39.89 -36.81
CA THR A 12 7.63 -40.01 -35.79
C THR A 12 8.07 -39.59 -34.37
N THR A 13 8.55 -38.35 -34.17
CA THR A 13 8.71 -37.79 -32.80
C THR A 13 8.33 -36.31 -32.69
N PRO A 14 7.03 -35.96 -32.52
CA PRO A 14 6.64 -34.63 -32.03
C PRO A 14 5.84 -34.67 -30.70
N ALA A 15 5.28 -35.82 -30.32
CA ALA A 15 4.33 -35.92 -29.20
C ALA A 15 4.99 -35.87 -27.81
N CYS A 16 6.24 -36.32 -27.68
CA CYS A 16 6.93 -36.41 -26.39
C CYS A 16 7.35 -35.03 -25.85
N ASP A 17 7.73 -34.11 -26.74
CA ASP A 17 8.23 -32.78 -26.37
C ASP A 17 7.12 -31.88 -25.82
N GLU A 18 5.93 -31.93 -26.42
CA GLU A 18 4.72 -31.25 -25.93
C GLU A 18 4.35 -31.72 -24.51
N GLN A 19 4.35 -33.03 -24.28
CA GLN A 19 4.04 -33.65 -22.99
C GLN A 19 5.02 -33.15 -21.91
N THR A 20 6.32 -33.25 -22.21
CA THR A 20 7.43 -32.81 -21.35
C THR A 20 7.36 -31.31 -21.04
N GLN A 21 6.98 -30.48 -22.01
CA GLN A 21 6.77 -29.04 -21.77
C GLN A 21 5.56 -28.77 -20.89
N LYS A 22 4.44 -29.49 -21.06
CA LYS A 22 3.24 -29.36 -20.22
C LYS A 22 3.55 -29.77 -18.77
N GLU A 23 4.29 -30.86 -18.57
CA GLU A 23 4.73 -31.31 -17.24
C GLU A 23 5.68 -30.31 -16.55
N LYS A 24 6.67 -29.77 -17.28
CA LYS A 24 7.55 -28.70 -16.78
C LYS A 24 6.74 -27.47 -16.36
N LYS A 25 5.81 -27.00 -17.21
CA LYS A 25 4.91 -25.88 -16.89
C LYS A 25 4.04 -26.15 -15.66
N LEU A 26 3.48 -27.36 -15.53
CA LEU A 26 2.70 -27.77 -14.35
C LEU A 26 3.56 -27.84 -13.07
N SER A 27 4.81 -28.28 -13.17
CA SER A 27 5.75 -28.29 -12.05
C SER A 27 6.09 -26.86 -11.58
N THR A 28 6.45 -25.97 -12.53
CA THR A 28 6.69 -24.55 -12.23
C THR A 28 5.45 -23.88 -11.63
N LEU A 29 4.25 -24.12 -12.19
CA LEU A 29 3.02 -23.52 -11.69
C LEU A 29 2.67 -24.01 -10.28
N ARG A 30 2.88 -25.30 -9.96
CA ARG A 30 2.72 -25.83 -8.59
C ARG A 30 3.72 -25.21 -7.62
N ALA A 31 4.98 -25.03 -8.02
CA ALA A 31 5.99 -24.36 -7.20
C ALA A 31 5.61 -22.88 -6.94
N SER A 32 5.09 -22.17 -7.96
CA SER A 32 4.57 -20.81 -7.79
C SER A 32 3.36 -20.76 -6.85
N ILE A 33 2.41 -21.70 -6.96
CA ILE A 33 1.25 -21.80 -6.06
C ILE A 33 1.71 -22.03 -4.62
N ALA A 34 2.64 -22.96 -4.37
CA ALA A 34 3.17 -23.21 -3.04
C ALA A 34 3.91 -21.98 -2.46
N SER A 35 4.68 -21.27 -3.28
CA SER A 35 5.35 -20.02 -2.89
C SER A 35 4.36 -18.90 -2.54
N LEU A 36 3.30 -18.74 -3.34
CA LEU A 36 2.24 -17.75 -3.09
C LEU A 36 1.42 -18.10 -1.84
N GLN A 37 1.13 -19.38 -1.61
CA GLN A 37 0.46 -19.84 -0.39
C GLN A 37 1.30 -19.56 0.86
N SER A 38 2.61 -19.83 0.81
CA SER A 38 3.55 -19.48 1.89
C SER A 38 3.55 -17.97 2.18
N GLN A 39 3.63 -17.14 1.12
CA GLN A 39 3.58 -15.67 1.25
C GLN A 39 2.24 -15.18 1.84
N ILE A 40 1.11 -15.79 1.46
CA ILE A 40 -0.20 -15.47 2.06
C ILE A 40 -0.17 -15.76 3.56
N THR A 41 0.26 -16.96 3.98
CA THR A 41 0.30 -17.32 5.41
C THR A 41 1.23 -16.43 6.23
N GLU A 42 2.36 -16.00 5.67
CA GLU A 42 3.30 -15.07 6.32
C GLU A 42 2.68 -13.67 6.46
N ILE A 43 2.06 -13.14 5.39
CA ILE A 43 1.40 -11.83 5.43
C ILE A 43 0.20 -11.84 6.37
N GLU A 44 -0.60 -12.91 6.42
CA GLU A 44 -1.70 -13.08 7.37
C GLU A 44 -1.19 -13.10 8.83
N SER A 45 -0.08 -13.79 9.10
CA SER A 45 0.60 -13.79 10.40
C SER A 45 1.07 -12.38 10.80
N GLN A 46 1.71 -11.65 9.89
CA GLN A 46 2.15 -10.26 10.11
C GLN A 46 0.97 -9.31 10.35
N ILE A 47 -0.14 -9.47 9.62
CA ILE A 47 -1.39 -8.72 9.83
C ILE A 47 -1.98 -9.03 11.21
N ALA A 48 -2.04 -10.31 11.60
CA ALA A 48 -2.55 -10.72 12.91
C ALA A 48 -1.70 -10.15 14.05
N GLN A 49 -0.37 -10.25 13.96
CA GLN A 49 0.55 -9.69 14.94
C GLN A 49 0.45 -8.16 15.04
N THR A 50 0.29 -7.47 13.90
CA THR A 50 0.14 -6.01 13.86
C THR A 50 -1.20 -5.55 14.43
N LYS A 51 -2.30 -6.27 14.12
CA LYS A 51 -3.62 -6.02 14.72
C LYS A 51 -3.62 -6.26 16.23
N ALA A 52 -2.95 -7.32 16.72
CA ALA A 52 -2.86 -7.62 18.15
C ALA A 52 -2.10 -6.54 18.95
N LYS A 53 -1.14 -5.83 18.32
CA LYS A 53 -0.44 -4.69 18.93
C LYS A 53 -1.31 -3.42 19.02
N LEU A 54 -2.45 -3.37 18.33
CA LEU A 54 -3.28 -2.18 18.24
C LEU A 54 -4.51 -2.26 19.16
N LYS A 55 -4.60 -1.34 20.13
CA LYS A 55 -5.68 -1.31 21.13
C LYS A 55 -7.09 -1.04 20.57
N ASN A 56 -7.18 -0.46 19.37
CA ASN A 56 -8.42 -0.06 18.71
C ASN A 56 -8.35 -0.46 17.24
N ASP A 57 -9.50 -0.55 16.55
CA ASP A 57 -9.50 -0.81 15.12
C ASP A 57 -8.71 0.28 14.36
N PRO A 58 -7.78 -0.09 13.45
CA PRO A 58 -6.91 0.87 12.78
C PRO A 58 -7.68 1.87 11.92
N SER A 59 -8.74 1.43 11.25
CA SER A 59 -9.53 2.29 10.37
C SER A 59 -10.28 3.34 11.18
N THR A 60 -10.91 2.95 12.30
CA THR A 60 -11.61 3.89 13.19
C THR A 60 -10.65 4.88 13.85
N THR A 61 -9.46 4.43 14.27
CA THR A 61 -8.45 5.28 14.91
C THR A 61 -7.94 6.35 13.94
N VAL A 62 -7.56 5.96 12.71
CA VAL A 62 -7.08 6.91 11.69
C VAL A 62 -8.19 7.87 11.27
N LYS A 63 -9.42 7.39 11.02
CA LYS A 63 -10.57 8.25 10.69
C LYS A 63 -10.86 9.27 11.81
N ARG A 64 -10.80 8.85 13.07
CA ARG A 64 -10.99 9.75 14.22
C ARG A 64 -9.90 10.80 14.29
N HIS A 65 -8.64 10.43 14.05
CA HIS A 65 -7.52 11.38 14.10
C HIS A 65 -7.56 12.39 12.95
N ILE A 66 -7.85 11.95 11.71
CA ILE A 66 -8.07 12.85 10.56
C ILE A 66 -9.17 13.85 10.87
N ARG A 67 -10.30 13.38 11.42
CA ARG A 67 -11.42 14.26 11.80
C ARG A 67 -11.01 15.30 12.86
N LEU A 68 -10.29 14.89 13.90
CA LEU A 68 -9.80 15.81 14.94
C LEU A 68 -8.81 16.85 14.40
N LEU A 69 -7.95 16.47 13.46
CA LEU A 69 -7.04 17.40 12.79
C LEU A 69 -7.78 18.40 11.91
N HIS A 70 -8.81 17.98 11.19
CA HIS A 70 -9.66 18.90 10.42
C HIS A 70 -10.43 19.85 11.34
N GLU A 71 -11.10 19.34 12.38
CA GLU A 71 -11.83 20.16 13.36
C GLU A 71 -10.91 21.16 14.09
N TYR A 72 -9.66 20.76 14.40
CA TYR A 72 -8.65 21.66 14.95
C TYR A 72 -8.24 22.77 13.96
N ASN A 73 -7.90 22.41 12.72
CA ASN A 73 -7.50 23.37 11.69
C ASN A 73 -8.63 24.37 11.37
N GLU A 74 -9.87 23.90 11.22
CA GLU A 74 -11.03 24.77 11.01
C GLU A 74 -11.20 25.79 12.15
N ILE A 75 -11.07 25.36 13.41
CA ILE A 75 -11.14 26.26 14.57
C ILE A 75 -9.95 27.22 14.60
N LYS A 76 -8.74 26.76 14.29
CA LYS A 76 -7.52 27.60 14.22
C LYS A 76 -7.66 28.69 13.15
N ASP A 77 -8.10 28.33 11.94
CA ASP A 77 -8.28 29.26 10.83
C ASP A 77 -9.33 30.32 11.15
N ILE A 78 -10.46 29.93 11.75
CA ILE A 78 -11.49 30.87 12.24
C ILE A 78 -10.92 31.79 13.33
N ALA A 79 -10.18 31.25 14.30
CA ALA A 79 -9.59 32.03 15.38
C ALA A 79 -8.55 33.05 14.85
N GLN A 80 -7.68 32.64 13.92
CA GLN A 80 -6.71 33.54 13.27
C GLN A 80 -7.42 34.61 12.43
N GLY A 81 -8.49 34.26 11.71
CA GLY A 81 -9.32 35.23 10.98
C GLY A 81 -9.97 36.28 11.89
N LEU A 82 -10.57 35.85 13.01
CA LEU A 82 -11.13 36.76 14.01
C LEU A 82 -10.05 37.64 14.66
N MET A 83 -8.86 37.09 14.90
CA MET A 83 -7.72 37.83 15.46
C MET A 83 -7.19 38.89 14.48
N GLY A 84 -7.20 38.61 13.18
CA GLY A 84 -6.93 39.60 12.12
C GLY A 84 -7.95 40.76 12.16
N LEU A 85 -9.24 40.47 12.23
CA LEU A 85 -10.29 41.49 12.34
C LEU A 85 -10.16 42.35 13.61
N ILE A 86 -9.76 41.75 14.74
CA ILE A 86 -9.48 42.48 15.99
C ILE A 86 -8.25 43.38 15.83
N ALA A 87 -7.20 42.92 15.16
CA ALA A 87 -6.00 43.69 14.89
C ALA A 87 -6.28 44.90 13.98
N ASP A 88 -7.01 44.68 12.88
CA ASP A 88 -7.45 45.73 11.96
C ASP A 88 -8.30 46.79 12.68
N ALA A 89 -9.28 46.36 13.47
CA ALA A 89 -10.16 47.25 14.23
C ALA A 89 -9.42 48.07 15.30
N ARG A 90 -8.28 47.56 15.82
CA ARG A 90 -7.42 48.24 16.79
C ARG A 90 -6.28 49.03 16.13
N GLY A 91 -6.05 48.88 14.83
CA GLY A 91 -4.93 49.48 14.10
C GLY A 91 -3.54 48.96 14.52
N VAL A 92 -3.47 47.75 15.09
CA VAL A 92 -2.22 47.10 15.54
C VAL A 92 -1.92 45.88 14.68
N ARG A 93 -0.74 45.28 14.82
CA ARG A 93 -0.40 44.08 14.04
C ARG A 93 -1.02 42.84 14.71
N GLN A 94 -1.41 41.86 13.90
CA GLN A 94 -1.97 40.59 14.40
C GLN A 94 -1.07 39.91 15.44
N VAL A 95 0.26 39.96 15.26
CA VAL A 95 1.26 39.42 16.21
C VAL A 95 1.26 40.10 17.58
N ASP A 96 0.80 41.35 17.67
CA ASP A 96 0.71 42.09 18.94
C ASP A 96 -0.55 41.67 19.70
N VAL A 97 -1.67 41.49 18.98
CA VAL A 97 -2.91 40.90 19.50
C VAL A 97 -2.68 39.45 19.95
N GLN A 98 -1.97 38.68 19.15
CA GLN A 98 -1.66 37.28 19.44
C GLN A 98 -0.85 37.12 20.73
N ARG A 99 0.10 38.05 20.98
CA ARG A 99 0.85 38.16 22.24
C ARG A 99 -0.04 38.58 23.41
N GLU A 100 -1.00 39.47 23.21
CA GLU A 100 -1.96 39.93 24.24
C GLU A 100 -2.91 38.81 24.70
N TYR A 101 -3.31 37.92 23.78
CA TYR A 101 -4.18 36.77 24.08
C TYR A 101 -3.41 35.47 24.39
N GLU A 102 -2.07 35.52 24.50
CA GLU A 102 -1.18 34.38 24.80
C GLU A 102 -1.30 33.19 23.81
N VAL A 103 -1.77 33.43 22.58
CA VAL A 103 -1.99 32.38 21.56
C VAL A 103 -0.75 32.18 20.70
N ASP A 104 0.30 31.57 21.25
CA ASP A 104 1.51 31.28 20.47
C ASP A 104 1.22 30.28 19.32
N ASP A 105 1.86 30.45 18.17
CA ASP A 105 1.71 29.56 16.99
C ASP A 105 2.61 28.31 17.08
N GLY A 106 3.43 28.19 18.13
CA GLY A 106 4.43 27.14 18.31
C GLY A 106 3.91 25.80 18.85
N ASP A 107 3.35 24.98 17.97
CA ASP A 107 3.30 23.51 18.07
C ASP A 107 3.58 22.88 16.68
#